data_AF-A0A1B6NQK6-F1
#
_entry.id   AF-A0A1B6NQK6-F1
#
_cell.length_a   1.000
_cell.length_b   1.000
_cell.length_c   1.000
_cell.angle_alpha   90.00
_cell.angle_beta   90.00
_cell.angle_gamma   90.00
#
_symmetry.space_group_name_H-M   'P 1'
#
loop_
_entity.id
_entity.type
_entity.pdbx_description
1 polymer ?
#
loop_
_entity_poly.entity_id
_entity_poly.type
_entity_poly.pdbx_seq_one_letter_code
_entity_poly.pdbx_strand_id
1 'polypeptide(L)'
;EVNWSHELKVGFETGIDIFCHDRNGLLRDITTVLANENVPLLGVNSLSDKNRQTALITISIEVNDLERVSKVLTQLRQLKGVTDAKRKQS
;
A
#
# COMPACT_ATOMS: atom_id res chain seq x y z
N GLU A 1 2.97 36.72 -19.85
CA GLU A 1 1.81 35.90 -19.44
C GLU A 1 2.17 35.12 -18.20
N VAL A 2 1.27 35.06 -17.23
CA VAL A 2 1.48 34.35 -15.97
C VAL A 2 0.93 32.94 -16.14
N ASN A 3 1.80 31.93 -15.99
CA ASN A 3 1.49 30.51 -16.16
C ASN A 3 0.65 30.03 -14.96
N TRP A 4 -0.67 30.18 -15.05
CA TRP A 4 -1.63 29.66 -14.08
C TRP A 4 -2.13 28.29 -14.52
N SER A 5 -1.32 27.26 -14.33
CA SER A 5 -1.86 25.92 -14.11
C SER A 5 -0.88 25.10 -13.29
N HIS A 6 -0.69 25.50 -12.03
CA HIS A 6 -0.45 24.49 -11.02
C HIS A 6 -1.72 23.64 -10.96
N GLU A 7 -1.77 22.55 -11.72
CA GLU A 7 -2.76 21.50 -11.51
C GLU A 7 -2.69 21.13 -10.02
N LEU A 8 -3.72 21.51 -9.27
CA LEU A 8 -3.98 20.92 -7.98
C LEU A 8 -4.19 19.43 -8.25
N LYS A 9 -3.11 18.63 -8.12
CA LYS A 9 -3.20 17.18 -8.08
C LYS A 9 -3.99 16.83 -6.83
N VAL A 10 -5.31 16.80 -6.95
CA VAL A 10 -6.20 16.35 -5.88
C VAL A 10 -5.85 14.89 -5.65
N GLY A 11 -5.33 14.59 -4.46
CA GLY A 11 -5.07 13.22 -4.04
C GLY A 11 -6.34 12.40 -4.12
N PHE A 12 -6.20 11.12 -4.48
CA PHE A 12 -7.30 10.16 -4.43
C PHE A 12 -6.95 9.02 -3.47
N GLU A 13 -7.98 8.50 -2.82
CA GLU A 13 -7.84 7.36 -1.93
C GLU A 13 -7.87 6.06 -2.73
N THR A 14 -7.04 5.09 -2.34
CA THR A 14 -7.13 3.75 -2.90
C THR A 14 -6.72 2.67 -1.91
N GLY A 15 -7.32 1.49 -2.05
CA GLY A 15 -7.00 0.32 -1.24
C GLY A 15 -5.96 -0.59 -1.92
N ILE A 16 -5.12 -1.22 -1.12
CA ILE A 16 -4.21 -2.31 -1.54
C ILE A 16 -4.44 -3.51 -0.63
N ASP A 17 -4.68 -4.67 -1.25
CA ASP A 17 -4.72 -5.97 -0.59
C ASP A 17 -3.35 -6.64 -0.70
N ILE A 18 -2.81 -7.05 0.45
CA ILE A 18 -1.49 -7.68 0.59
C ILE A 18 -1.70 -9.08 1.16
N PHE A 19 -1.39 -10.09 0.35
CA PHE A 19 -1.43 -11.49 0.72
C PHE A 19 -0.05 -11.90 1.20
N CYS A 20 0.02 -12.51 2.37
CA CYS A 20 1.30 -12.81 2.99
C CYS A 20 1.25 -14.04 3.88
N HIS A 21 2.43 -14.58 4.18
CA HIS A 21 2.60 -15.52 5.27
C HIS A 21 2.71 -14.75 6.59
N ASP A 22 1.99 -15.22 7.61
CA ASP A 22 1.94 -14.56 8.91
C ASP A 22 3.33 -14.62 9.55
N ARG A 23 3.98 -13.46 9.63
CA ARG A 23 5.29 -13.30 10.25
C ARG A 23 5.34 -12.05 11.11
N ASN A 24 6.12 -12.13 12.17
CA ASN A 24 6.39 -11.00 13.04
C ASN A 24 7.04 -9.85 12.25
N GLY A 25 6.55 -8.64 12.50
CA GLY A 25 7.10 -7.41 11.94
C GLY A 25 6.65 -7.07 10.51
N LEU A 26 5.78 -7.86 9.88
CA LEU A 26 5.35 -7.58 8.50
C LEU A 26 4.64 -6.22 8.35
N LEU A 27 3.75 -5.87 9.28
CA LEU A 27 3.06 -4.57 9.25
C LEU A 27 4.03 -3.39 9.38
N ARG A 28 5.10 -3.55 10.18
CA ARG A 28 6.18 -2.55 10.28
C ARG A 28 6.92 -2.40 8.95
N ASP A 29 7.19 -3.50 8.26
CA ASP A 29 7.89 -3.46 6.97
C ASP A 29 7.02 -2.81 5.88
N ILE A 30 5.71 -3.10 5.86
CA ILE A 30 4.73 -2.45 4.99
C ILE A 30 4.70 -0.95 5.25
N THR A 31 4.58 -0.53 6.50
CA THR A 31 4.54 0.90 6.86
C THR A 31 5.86 1.62 6.56
N THR A 32 7.00 0.92 6.65
CA THR A 32 8.31 1.45 6.24
C THR A 32 8.36 1.70 4.73
N VAL A 33 7.80 0.80 3.91
CA VAL A 33 7.68 1.03 2.46
C VAL A 33 6.87 2.29 2.17
N LEU A 34 5.71 2.46 2.84
CA LEU A 34 4.88 3.64 2.64
C LEU A 34 5.59 4.94 3.06
N ALA A 35 6.32 4.91 4.18
CA ALA A 35 7.11 6.05 4.64
C ALA A 35 8.21 6.43 3.64
N ASN A 36 8.96 5.43 3.12
CA ASN A 36 10.01 5.67 2.13
C ASN A 36 9.45 6.24 0.81
N GLU A 37 8.23 5.87 0.45
CA GLU A 37 7.54 6.38 -0.74
C GLU A 37 6.82 7.71 -0.52
N ASN A 38 6.83 8.25 0.71
CA ASN A 38 6.08 9.45 1.11
C ASN A 38 4.59 9.35 0.74
N VAL A 39 4.00 8.17 1.01
CA VAL A 39 2.59 7.86 0.75
C VAL A 39 1.83 7.84 2.08
N PRO A 40 0.86 8.74 2.29
CA PRO A 40 0.01 8.74 3.47
C PRO A 40 -0.79 7.44 3.61
N LEU A 41 -0.80 6.91 4.84
CA LEU A 41 -1.62 5.78 5.24
C LEU A 41 -2.89 6.28 5.93
N LEU A 42 -4.05 5.94 5.38
CA LEU A 42 -5.35 6.35 5.87
C LEU A 42 -5.98 5.31 6.81
N GLY A 43 -5.65 4.03 6.59
CA GLY A 43 -6.20 2.96 7.40
C GLY A 43 -5.56 1.61 7.11
N VAL A 44 -5.65 0.71 8.09
CA VAL A 44 -5.13 -0.66 8.00
C VAL A 44 -6.17 -1.61 8.58
N ASN A 45 -6.40 -2.72 7.88
CA ASN A 45 -7.09 -3.88 8.40
C ASN A 45 -6.22 -5.13 8.17
N SER A 46 -6.05 -5.94 9.20
CA SER A 46 -5.23 -7.16 9.14
C SER A 46 -6.05 -8.35 9.61
N LEU A 47 -6.14 -9.38 8.76
CA LEU A 47 -6.86 -10.61 9.03
C LEU A 47 -5.91 -11.79 8.86
N SER A 48 -5.53 -12.43 9.98
CA SER A 48 -4.65 -13.60 9.98
C SER A 48 -5.44 -14.90 10.07
N ASP A 49 -5.07 -15.87 9.25
CA ASP A 49 -5.43 -17.28 9.38
C ASP A 49 -4.25 -18.02 10.02
N LYS A 50 -4.35 -18.27 11.32
CA LYS A 50 -3.31 -18.95 12.11
C LYS A 50 -3.14 -20.42 11.71
N ASN A 51 -4.19 -21.07 11.21
CA ASN A 51 -4.13 -22.48 10.81
C ASN A 51 -3.34 -22.63 9.52
N ARG A 52 -3.50 -21.69 8.60
CA ARG A 52 -2.77 -21.65 7.32
C ARG A 52 -1.47 -20.86 7.36
N GLN A 53 -1.20 -20.17 8.48
CA GLN A 53 -0.06 -19.26 8.64
C GLN A 53 -0.02 -18.20 7.52
N THR A 54 -1.18 -17.66 7.17
CA THR A 54 -1.34 -16.61 6.16
C THR A 54 -2.07 -15.41 6.73
N ALA A 55 -1.91 -14.24 6.12
CA ALA A 55 -2.68 -13.07 6.45
C ALA A 55 -3.04 -12.28 5.19
N LEU A 56 -4.18 -11.60 5.28
CA LEU A 56 -4.60 -10.57 4.34
C LEU A 56 -4.53 -9.23 5.07
N ILE A 57 -3.66 -8.35 4.60
CA ILE A 57 -3.57 -6.97 5.08
C ILE A 57 -4.14 -6.07 3.99
N THR A 58 -5.22 -5.37 4.30
CA THR A 58 -5.78 -4.32 3.46
C THR A 58 -5.32 -2.98 4.01
N ILE A 59 -4.64 -2.17 3.20
CA ILE A 59 -4.28 -0.79 3.52
C ILE A 59 -5.06 0.18 2.64
N SER A 60 -5.44 1.32 3.20
CA SER A 60 -5.98 2.47 2.46
C SER A 60 -4.93 3.57 2.44
N ILE A 61 -4.61 4.08 1.25
CA ILE A 61 -3.58 5.10 1.05
C ILE A 61 -4.12 6.28 0.24
N GLU A 62 -3.50 7.44 0.38
CA GLU A 62 -3.74 8.61 -0.46
C GLU A 62 -2.59 8.82 -1.44
N VAL A 63 -2.90 9.02 -2.71
CA VAL A 63 -1.90 9.20 -3.77
C VAL A 63 -2.33 10.27 -4.76
N ASN A 64 -1.36 10.96 -5.34
CA ASN A 64 -1.60 12.03 -6.32
C ASN A 64 -1.54 11.55 -7.78
N ASP A 65 -1.09 10.30 -8.00
CA ASP A 65 -0.99 9.68 -9.32
C ASP A 65 -0.93 8.14 -9.23
N LEU A 66 -1.17 7.48 -10.36
CA LEU A 66 -1.13 6.02 -10.49
C LEU A 66 0.29 5.44 -10.49
N GLU A 67 1.30 6.27 -10.78
CA GLU A 67 2.70 5.85 -10.79
C GLU A 67 3.16 5.51 -9.37
N ARG A 68 2.82 6.34 -8.37
CA ARG A 68 3.06 6.06 -6.95
C ARG A 68 2.41 4.76 -6.49
N VAL A 69 1.18 4.47 -6.91
CA VAL A 69 0.52 3.20 -6.59
C VAL A 69 1.32 2.01 -7.14
N SER A 70 1.75 2.11 -8.40
CA SER A 70 2.53 1.05 -9.06
C SER A 70 3.88 0.83 -8.38
N LYS A 71 4.53 1.91 -7.95
CA LYS A 71 5.79 1.85 -7.21
C LYS A 71 5.60 1.20 -5.83
N VAL A 72 4.59 1.61 -5.07
CA VAL A 72 4.24 0.98 -3.78
C VAL A 72 3.96 -0.50 -3.95
N LEU A 73 3.12 -0.90 -4.92
CA LEU A 73 2.83 -2.30 -5.21
C LEU A 73 4.10 -3.10 -5.53
N THR A 74 5.01 -2.53 -6.32
CA THR A 74 6.28 -3.17 -6.67
C THR A 74 7.15 -3.38 -5.43
N GLN A 75 7.29 -2.36 -4.58
CA GLN A 75 8.07 -2.45 -3.35
C GLN A 75 7.46 -3.44 -2.34
N LEU A 76 6.13 -3.43 -2.18
CA LEU A 76 5.44 -4.36 -1.28
C LEU A 76 5.65 -5.83 -1.69
N ARG A 77 5.63 -6.14 -3.00
CA ARG A 77 5.89 -7.51 -3.49
C ARG A 77 7.32 -7.99 -3.24
N GLN A 78 8.27 -7.08 -3.01
CA GLN A 78 9.66 -7.43 -2.68
C GLN A 78 9.85 -7.74 -1.20
N LEU A 79 8.88 -7.40 -0.34
CA LEU A 79 8.97 -7.70 1.08
C LEU A 79 8.92 -9.21 1.30
N LYS A 80 9.91 -9.73 2.03
CA LYS A 80 9.94 -11.14 2.43
C LYS A 80 8.63 -11.50 3.14
N GLY A 81 8.01 -12.58 2.71
CA GLY A 81 6.74 -13.08 3.27
C GLY A 81 5.50 -12.51 2.60
N VAL A 82 5.61 -11.50 1.74
CA VAL A 82 4.51 -11.10 0.84
C VAL A 82 4.47 -12.08 -0.32
N THR A 83 3.31 -12.69 -0.52
CA THR A 83 3.02 -13.60 -1.63
C THR A 83 2.48 -12.83 -2.83
N ASP A 84 1.62 -11.84 -2.59
CA ASP A 84 1.16 -10.91 -3.62
C ASP A 84 0.68 -9.60 -2.98
N ALA A 85 0.67 -8.52 -3.77
CA ALA A 85 0.04 -7.26 -3.42
C ALA A 85 -0.70 -6.72 -4.64
N LYS A 86 -1.95 -6.29 -4.48
CA LYS A 86 -2.77 -5.78 -5.59
C LYS A 86 -3.67 -4.66 -5.14
N ARG A 87 -4.01 -3.76 -6.07
CA ARG A 87 -5.03 -2.75 -5.82
C ARG A 87 -6.36 -3.44 -5.52
N LYS A 88 -7.02 -3.02 -4.44
CA LYS A 88 -8.35 -3.50 -4.08
C LYS A 88 -9.34 -3.06 -5.14
N GLN A 89 -10.03 -4.01 -5.77
CA GLN A 89 -11.13 -3.70 -6.69
C GLN A 89 -12.34 -3.31 -5.85
N SER A 90 -12.92 -2.13 -6.16
CA SER A 90 -14.20 -1.69 -5.61
C SER A 90 -15.35 -2.38 -6.32
#